data_AF-A0A7S3X484-F1
#
_entry.id   AF-A0A7S3X484-F1
#
_cell.length_a   1.000
_cell.length_b   1.000
_cell.length_c   1.000
_cell.angle_alpha   90.00
_cell.angle_beta   90.00
_cell.angle_gamma   90.00
#
_symmetry.space_group_name_H-M   'P 1'
#
loop_
_entity.id
_entity.type
_entity.pdbx_description
1 polymer ?
#
loop_
_entity_poly.entity_id
_entity_poly.type
_entity_poly.pdbx_seq_one_letter_code
_entity_poly.pdbx_strand_id
1 'polypeptide(L)'
;GGGGGGGGGTSIDRLLEIEATCARLGVCTAPALAAGAIVVPILSWHHPSWDTEPDISGWRGIPPVERCLMDYHMTRWPPGVRQEDGSAAAAVDELNDRPRAGGGGGGGDGGD
;
A
#
# COMPACT_ATOMS: atom_id res chain seq x y z
N GLY A 1 11.39 26.38 -17.36
CA GLY A 1 11.36 25.22 -18.26
C GLY A 1 11.62 23.97 -17.45
N GLY A 2 10.83 22.92 -17.68
CA GLY A 2 11.14 21.53 -17.26
C GLY A 2 10.64 21.11 -15.88
N GLY A 3 9.36 20.72 -15.79
CA GLY A 3 8.88 19.89 -14.68
C GLY A 3 9.40 18.46 -14.84
N GLY A 4 10.24 18.02 -13.90
CA GLY A 4 10.77 16.66 -13.87
C GLY A 4 9.76 15.69 -13.24
N GLY A 5 8.94 15.05 -14.07
CA GLY A 5 8.09 13.94 -13.66
C GLY A 5 8.40 12.70 -14.51
N GLY A 6 8.78 11.60 -13.87
CA GLY A 6 8.73 10.25 -14.46
C GLY A 6 10.06 9.55 -14.71
N GLY A 7 10.86 9.31 -13.68
CA GLY A 7 11.95 8.32 -13.73
C GLY A 7 11.39 6.89 -13.82
N GLY A 8 12.00 6.02 -14.62
CA GLY A 8 11.56 4.65 -14.91
C GLY A 8 11.72 3.66 -13.76
N GLY A 9 10.98 3.87 -12.67
CA GLY A 9 10.89 2.96 -11.52
C GLY A 9 9.59 2.14 -11.49
N THR A 10 9.61 1.08 -10.70
CA THR A 10 8.47 0.23 -10.32
C THR A 10 7.52 1.00 -9.38
N SER A 11 6.31 0.50 -9.17
CA SER A 11 5.40 1.02 -8.16
C SER A 11 5.97 0.90 -6.73
N ILE A 12 6.84 -0.08 -6.48
CA ILE A 12 7.56 -0.21 -5.21
C ILE A 12 8.57 0.94 -5.06
N ASP A 13 9.33 1.27 -6.11
CA ASP A 13 10.27 2.40 -6.07
C ASP A 13 9.56 3.72 -5.77
N ARG A 14 8.39 3.92 -6.39
CA ARG A 14 7.55 5.11 -6.14
C ARG A 14 7.03 5.17 -4.72
N LEU A 15 6.61 4.03 -4.16
CA LEU A 15 6.17 3.98 -2.77
C LEU A 15 7.30 4.36 -1.81
N LEU A 16 8.51 3.85 -2.02
CA LEU A 16 9.68 4.20 -1.22
C LEU A 16 10.04 5.69 -1.34
N GLU A 17 9.87 6.29 -2.52
CA GLU A 17 10.05 7.73 -2.74
C GLU A 17 9.02 8.57 -1.97
N ILE A 18 7.75 8.13 -1.94
CA ILE A 18 6.69 8.75 -1.15
C ILE A 18 7.03 8.65 0.34
N GLU A 19 7.44 7.48 0.83
CA GLU A 19 7.81 7.27 2.23
C GLU A 19 8.99 8.17 2.64
N ALA A 20 10.03 8.25 1.82
CA ALA A 20 11.16 9.15 2.05
C ALA A 20 10.74 10.62 2.07
N THR A 21 9.80 11.01 1.19
CA THR A 21 9.24 12.36 1.17
C THR A 21 8.41 12.64 2.43
N CYS A 22 7.56 11.71 2.86
CA CYS A 22 6.80 11.81 4.10
C CYS A 22 7.73 11.99 5.30
N ALA A 23 8.79 11.18 5.40
CA ALA A 23 9.77 11.30 6.47
C ALA A 23 10.44 12.68 6.50
N ARG A 24 10.84 13.20 5.33
CA ARG A 24 11.42 14.55 5.20
C ARG A 24 10.46 15.66 5.61
N LEU A 25 9.16 15.47 5.42
CA LEU A 25 8.12 16.43 5.79
C LEU A 25 7.61 16.25 7.22
N GLY A 26 8.10 15.25 7.97
CA GLY A 26 7.62 14.93 9.31
C GLY A 26 6.22 14.31 9.34
N VAL A 27 5.77 13.73 8.23
CA VAL A 27 4.49 13.01 8.15
C VAL A 27 4.63 11.65 8.84
N CYS A 28 3.79 11.40 9.85
CA CYS A 28 3.71 10.09 10.49
C CYS A 28 3.07 9.08 9.53
N THR A 29 3.83 8.03 9.21
CA THR A 29 3.34 6.92 8.38
C THR A 29 3.34 5.61 9.16
N ALA A 30 3.70 5.62 10.44
CA ALA A 30 3.57 4.45 11.30
C ALA A 30 2.11 4.28 11.79
N PRO A 31 1.71 3.07 12.18
CA PRO A 31 0.46 2.86 12.90
C PRO A 31 0.36 3.79 14.12
N ALA A 32 -0.77 4.47 14.28
CA ALA A 32 -0.96 5.44 15.36
C ALA A 32 -2.42 5.55 15.81
N LEU A 33 -2.63 5.93 17.07
CA LEU A 33 -3.93 6.39 17.56
C LEU A 33 -4.11 7.85 17.17
N ALA A 34 -5.13 8.14 16.36
CA ALA A 34 -5.48 9.49 15.94
C ALA A 34 -6.98 9.71 16.15
N ALA A 35 -7.34 10.74 16.92
CA ALA A 35 -8.74 11.10 17.19
C ALA A 35 -9.62 9.93 17.70
N GLY A 36 -9.05 9.03 18.52
CA GLY A 36 -9.77 7.87 19.06
C GLY A 36 -9.88 6.67 18.12
N ALA A 37 -9.27 6.73 16.93
CA ALA A 37 -9.20 5.61 16.00
C ALA A 37 -7.76 5.17 15.77
N ILE A 38 -7.54 3.87 15.56
CA ILE A 38 -6.24 3.35 15.13
C ILE A 38 -6.17 3.52 13.61
N VAL A 39 -5.17 4.27 13.15
CA VAL A 39 -4.86 4.44 11.73
C VAL A 39 -3.64 3.57 11.41
N VAL A 40 -3.80 2.63 10.46
CA VAL A 40 -2.75 1.72 9.99
C VAL A 40 -2.68 1.81 8.47
N PRO A 41 -1.53 2.13 7.87
CA PRO A 41 -1.38 1.98 6.43
C PRO A 41 -1.29 0.50 6.09
N ILE A 42 -2.22 0.02 5.28
CA ILE A 42 -2.21 -1.33 4.75
C ILE A 42 -1.88 -1.22 3.27
N LEU A 43 -0.80 -1.86 2.86
CA LEU A 43 -0.45 -1.99 1.46
C LEU A 43 -1.11 -3.24 0.86
N SER A 44 -1.35 -3.25 -0.46
CA SER A 44 -1.95 -4.36 -1.23
C SER A 44 -3.36 -4.83 -0.82
N TRP A 45 -4.24 -3.91 -0.42
CA TRP A 45 -5.65 -4.22 -0.10
C TRP A 45 -6.43 -4.87 -1.26
N HIS A 46 -5.95 -4.74 -2.49
CA HIS A 46 -6.55 -5.30 -3.71
C HIS A 46 -6.07 -6.72 -4.06
N HIS A 47 -5.26 -7.35 -3.21
CA HIS A 47 -4.77 -8.70 -3.46
C HIS A 47 -5.92 -9.73 -3.33
N PRO A 48 -6.04 -10.73 -4.23
CA PRO A 48 -7.16 -11.68 -4.23
C PRO A 48 -7.35 -12.47 -2.93
N SER A 49 -6.29 -12.66 -2.14
CA SER A 49 -6.41 -13.36 -0.85
C SER A 49 -7.24 -12.62 0.19
N TRP A 50 -7.51 -11.33 -0.01
CA TRP A 50 -8.37 -10.51 0.84
C TRP A 50 -9.84 -10.60 0.42
N ASP A 51 -10.11 -11.00 -0.83
CA ASP A 51 -11.46 -11.28 -1.32
C ASP A 51 -11.86 -12.71 -0.93
N THR A 52 -12.36 -12.85 0.30
CA THR A 52 -12.86 -14.13 0.82
C THR A 52 -14.33 -14.37 0.48
N GLU A 53 -14.97 -13.45 -0.24
CA GLU A 53 -16.38 -13.58 -0.59
C GLU A 53 -16.57 -14.70 -1.62
N PRO A 54 -17.68 -15.46 -1.56
CA PRO A 54 -17.97 -16.45 -2.60
C PRO A 54 -18.18 -15.78 -3.95
N ASP A 55 -17.71 -16.44 -5.02
CA ASP A 55 -17.99 -16.01 -6.39
C ASP A 55 -19.49 -15.78 -6.64
N ILE A 56 -19.80 -14.71 -7.36
CA ILE A 56 -21.17 -14.36 -7.72
C ILE A 56 -21.73 -15.41 -8.69
N SER A 57 -22.60 -16.27 -8.17
CA SER A 57 -23.35 -17.24 -8.96
C SER A 57 -24.65 -16.65 -9.53
N GLY A 58 -25.13 -17.20 -10.67
CA GLY A 58 -26.43 -16.84 -11.25
C GLY A 58 -26.44 -15.65 -12.21
N TRP A 59 -25.33 -14.91 -12.32
CA TRP A 59 -25.18 -13.79 -13.25
C TRP A 59 -24.21 -14.16 -14.38
N ARG A 60 -24.48 -13.70 -15.61
CA ARG A 60 -23.62 -13.97 -16.77
C ARG A 60 -22.97 -12.69 -17.26
N GLY A 61 -21.72 -12.80 -17.73
CA GLY A 61 -20.99 -11.68 -18.34
C GLY A 61 -20.34 -10.72 -17.35
N ILE A 62 -20.20 -11.08 -16.08
CA ILE A 62 -19.40 -10.30 -15.12
C ILE A 62 -17.93 -10.42 -15.55
N PRO A 63 -17.24 -9.29 -15.85
CA PRO A 63 -15.83 -9.31 -16.18
C PRO A 63 -14.98 -9.69 -14.94
N PRO A 64 -13.84 -10.37 -15.15
CA PRO A 64 -12.93 -10.70 -14.07
C PRO A 64 -12.31 -9.43 -13.46
N VAL A 65 -12.00 -9.46 -12.16
CA VAL A 65 -11.61 -8.29 -11.36
C VAL A 65 -10.38 -7.57 -11.91
N GLU A 66 -9.46 -8.30 -12.52
CA GLU A 66 -8.22 -7.79 -13.11
C GLU A 66 -8.47 -6.90 -14.33
N ARG A 67 -9.67 -6.98 -14.93
CA ARG A 67 -10.11 -6.09 -16.02
C ARG A 67 -10.87 -4.87 -15.53
N CYS A 68 -11.30 -4.88 -14.28
CA CYS A 68 -12.11 -3.82 -13.69
C CYS A 68 -11.27 -2.89 -12.80
N LEU A 69 -10.27 -3.45 -12.13
CA LEU A 69 -9.42 -2.70 -11.21
C LEU A 69 -8.22 -2.12 -11.95
N MET A 70 -8.23 -0.80 -12.14
CA MET A 70 -7.16 -0.05 -12.80
C MET A 70 -5.78 -0.28 -12.16
N ASP A 71 -5.74 -0.57 -10.87
CA ASP A 71 -4.51 -0.87 -10.13
C ASP A 71 -3.76 -2.08 -10.71
N TYR A 72 -4.46 -3.09 -11.26
CA TYR A 72 -3.82 -4.23 -11.93
C TYR A 72 -3.04 -3.79 -13.19
N HIS A 73 -3.51 -2.75 -13.88
CA HIS A 73 -2.89 -2.27 -15.12
C HIS A 73 -1.84 -1.18 -14.89
N MET A 74 -2.04 -0.33 -13.88
CA MET A 74 -1.17 0.82 -13.61
C MET A 74 0.01 0.47 -12.71
N THR A 75 -0.10 -0.62 -11.93
CA THR A 75 0.98 -1.06 -11.06
C THR A 75 2.09 -1.72 -11.87
N ARG A 76 3.31 -1.20 -11.71
CA ARG A 76 4.51 -1.76 -12.33
C ARG A 76 5.30 -2.52 -11.29
N TRP A 77 5.34 -3.83 -11.40
CA TRP A 77 6.06 -4.66 -10.44
C TRP A 77 7.57 -4.73 -10.75
N PRO A 78 8.42 -4.92 -9.73
CA PRO A 78 9.82 -5.29 -9.94
C PRO A 78 9.97 -6.57 -10.77
N PRO A 79 11.11 -6.76 -11.46
CA PRO A 79 11.37 -8.00 -12.18
C PRO A 79 11.19 -9.23 -11.28
N GLY A 80 10.38 -10.20 -11.74
CA GLY A 80 10.10 -11.43 -10.99
C GLY A 80 8.93 -11.32 -10.00
N VAL A 81 8.32 -10.14 -9.83
CA VAL A 81 7.12 -9.93 -9.01
C VAL A 81 5.89 -9.87 -9.90
N ARG A 82 4.83 -10.59 -9.53
CA ARG A 82 3.60 -10.80 -10.30
C ARG A 82 2.39 -10.82 -9.37
N GLN A 83 1.26 -10.33 -9.88
CA GLN A 83 0.00 -10.33 -9.12
C GLN A 83 -0.60 -11.74 -9.03
N GLU A 84 -0.33 -12.56 -10.04
CA GLU A 84 -1.05 -13.82 -10.27
C GLU A 84 -0.50 -15.00 -9.48
N ASP A 85 0.72 -14.91 -8.96
CA ASP A 85 1.41 -16.01 -8.27
C ASP A 85 1.69 -15.75 -6.77
N GLY A 86 1.14 -14.66 -6.24
CA GLY A 86 1.30 -14.26 -4.84
C GLY A 86 2.64 -13.59 -4.50
N SER A 87 3.59 -13.49 -5.44
CA SER A 87 4.87 -12.79 -5.19
C SER A 87 4.68 -11.29 -4.96
N ALA A 88 3.67 -10.67 -5.57
CA ALA A 88 3.29 -9.28 -5.29
C ALA A 88 2.78 -9.10 -3.86
N ALA A 89 1.94 -10.01 -3.36
CA ALA A 89 1.52 -9.98 -1.95
C ALA A 89 2.73 -10.12 -1.02
N ALA A 90 3.58 -11.12 -1.23
CA ALA A 90 4.75 -11.33 -0.39
C ALA A 90 5.69 -10.10 -0.37
N ALA A 91 5.92 -9.48 -1.52
CA ALA A 91 6.75 -8.27 -1.62
C ALA A 91 6.15 -7.08 -0.86
N VAL A 92 4.82 -7.01 -0.78
CA VAL A 92 4.12 -5.92 -0.10
C VAL A 92 3.93 -6.20 1.39
N ASP A 93 3.72 -7.44 1.79
CA ASP A 93 3.69 -7.86 3.19
C ASP A 93 5.01 -7.51 3.89
N GLU A 94 6.14 -7.76 3.24
CA GLU A 94 7.45 -7.35 3.76
C GLU A 94 7.55 -5.83 3.99
N LEU A 95 6.83 -5.01 3.22
CA LEU A 95 6.78 -3.56 3.39
C LEU A 95 5.87 -3.11 4.53
N ASN A 96 4.87 -3.91 4.89
CA ASN A 96 4.02 -3.66 6.05
C ASN A 96 4.80 -3.90 7.36
N ASP A 97 5.74 -4.84 7.37
CA ASP A 97 6.57 -5.19 8.54
C ASP A 97 7.73 -4.22 8.80
N ARG A 98 8.03 -3.31 7.86
CA ARG A 98 9.15 -2.38 8.00
C ARG A 98 8.85 -1.28 9.03
N PRO A 99 9.83 -0.90 9.87
CA PRO A 99 9.71 0.27 10.73
C PRO A 99 9.50 1.55 9.90
N ARG A 100 8.40 2.26 10.15
CA ARG A 100 8.04 3.52 9.48
C ARG A 100 8.37 4.72 10.36
N ALA A 101 8.65 5.86 9.73
CA ALA A 101 8.91 7.10 10.46
C ALA A 101 7.67 7.55 11.26
N GLY A 102 7.88 7.84 12.55
CA GLY A 102 6.85 8.44 13.42
C GLY A 102 6.35 7.59 14.59
N GLY A 103 6.85 6.36 14.79
CA GLY A 103 6.44 5.48 15.91
C GLY A 103 6.93 5.88 17.31
N GLY A 104 7.45 7.11 17.49
CA GLY A 104 7.88 7.62 18.79
C GLY A 104 6.68 8.09 19.61
N GLY A 105 6.39 7.37 20.70
CA GLY A 105 5.27 7.61 21.59
C GLY A 105 5.08 9.06 22.02
N GLY A 106 3.94 9.63 21.66
CA GLY A 106 3.38 10.85 22.23
C GLY A 106 2.30 10.53 23.26
N GLY A 107 2.58 9.61 24.19
CA GLY A 107 1.76 9.35 25.37
C GLY A 107 2.46 9.87 26.61
N GLY A 108 2.78 11.17 26.62
CA GLY A 108 3.11 11.86 27.86
C GLY A 108 1.81 12.36 28.46
N ASP A 109 1.27 11.63 29.43
CA ASP A 109 0.34 12.24 30.38
C ASP A 109 1.16 13.23 31.22
N GLY A 110 0.97 14.51 30.95
CA GLY A 110 1.37 15.54 31.90
C GLY A 110 0.50 15.39 33.15
N GLY A 111 1.14 15.31 34.32
CA GLY A 111 0.56 15.57 35.64
C GLY A 111 -0.23 16.89 35.67
N ASP A 112 -1.14 17.12 36.62
CA ASP A 112 -1.15 16.73 38.04
C ASP A 112 -2.54 16.23 38.49
#